data_AF-A0A557SXA2-F1
#
_entry.id   AF-A0A557SXA2-F1
#
_cell.length_a   1.000
_cell.length_b   1.000
_cell.length_c   1.000
_cell.angle_alpha   90.00
_cell.angle_beta   90.00
_cell.angle_gamma   90.00
#
_symmetry.space_group_name_H-M   'P 1'
#
loop_
_entity.id
_entity.type
_entity.pdbx_description
1 polymer ?
#
loop_
_entity_poly.entity_id
_entity_poly.type
_entity_poly.pdbx_seq_one_letter_code
_entity_poly.pdbx_strand_id
1 'polypeptide(L)'
;MQYSEGYKKVIDESIEECYRLFKSDSIDNLIKLNSKLDLIISCSKLEDHLNICLLTEKIKYIVDSLVTGHKINSDIRSLVLKYLSTIKQDLTSQNHSLDLNLIDNIKNSYDQIKRNERDYIYTKRLNCLLITSDKFLCGIVLNAVDESINVIVSESYQKSFERAGTENFDVIMCDAMRIDPIIDDFISTFSKKIPIAIICRSNDMHLILNIARFGIKYVIMGDELGIKYLTKSLHAIYTEWIKERKKFSLKPVLENPDTRIIFRDMLLTELPIYQKIRCYFTNEIDVNPVIKESYNIKVNELVKSNSDLIDLLVKEKYLIKEKVKNYIICPNCKSVDLDISYGCHKCNDNLFAKYEEVITHDGCGYTGLKNIFTIGDKFYCPGCKVRFDDLDDCIKRSSYFCQNCLEYFEEPDLRYKCNFCDFGPFRHISGILKTIHKYEINSLLHKEFKKNFLILQKLSDYLIQVGYALSFNEKSTKNTTSDIFFDLIARKKDQMVIVIILSSDLEYNIELLYHIELLRKEQINFVPLVVSLDEPSQLIFNLLSKFNINMIISNNENEIFSRFKKYFQ
;
A
#
# COMPACT_ATOMS: atom_id res chain seq x y z
N MET A 1 8.78 -17.93 43.43
CA MET A 1 8.70 -16.45 43.51
C MET A 1 7.38 -16.05 42.88
N GLN A 2 6.76 -14.93 43.27
CA GLN A 2 5.51 -14.46 42.64
C GLN A 2 5.78 -13.11 41.99
N TYR A 3 5.38 -12.92 40.73
CA TYR A 3 5.59 -11.64 40.04
C TYR A 3 4.80 -10.52 40.72
N SER A 4 5.30 -9.28 40.62
CA SER A 4 4.68 -8.16 41.33
C SER A 4 3.21 -7.95 40.93
N GLU A 5 2.36 -7.56 41.88
CA GLU A 5 0.93 -7.35 41.60
C GLU A 5 0.70 -6.20 40.61
N GLY A 6 1.56 -5.17 40.67
CA GLY A 6 1.55 -4.07 39.71
C GLY A 6 1.78 -4.56 38.28
N TYR A 7 2.76 -5.44 38.08
CA TYR A 7 3.04 -6.06 36.79
C TYR A 7 1.86 -6.89 36.29
N LYS A 8 1.30 -7.77 37.12
CA LYS A 8 0.16 -8.62 36.73
C LYS A 8 -1.05 -7.81 36.30
N LYS A 9 -1.36 -6.74 37.03
CA LYS A 9 -2.50 -5.88 36.71
C LYS A 9 -2.33 -5.17 35.37
N VAL A 10 -1.14 -4.63 35.09
CA VAL A 10 -0.84 -3.93 33.82
C VAL A 10 -0.90 -4.88 32.63
N ILE A 11 -0.40 -6.11 32.76
CA ILE A 11 -0.43 -7.10 31.68
C ILE A 11 -1.85 -7.58 31.41
N ASP A 12 -2.63 -7.87 32.45
CA ASP A 12 -4.01 -8.37 32.30
C ASP A 12 -4.92 -7.32 31.62
N GLU A 13 -4.81 -6.05 32.06
CA GLU A 13 -5.52 -4.92 31.44
C GLU A 13 -5.08 -4.72 29.98
N SER A 14 -3.77 -4.82 29.70
CA SER A 14 -3.22 -4.65 28.35
C SER A 14 -3.66 -5.77 27.41
N ILE A 15 -3.76 -7.01 27.88
CA ILE A 15 -4.20 -8.16 27.06
C ILE A 15 -5.69 -8.06 26.72
N GLU A 16 -6.53 -7.67 27.68
CA GLU A 16 -7.97 -7.44 27.41
C GLU A 16 -8.18 -6.32 26.38
N GLU A 17 -7.33 -5.31 26.41
CA GLU A 17 -7.31 -4.27 25.40
C GLU A 17 -6.80 -4.78 24.05
N CYS A 18 -5.74 -5.60 24.03
CA CYS A 18 -5.25 -6.27 22.82
C CYS A 18 -6.36 -7.09 22.16
N TYR A 19 -7.17 -7.81 22.95
CA TYR A 19 -8.31 -8.56 22.44
C TYR A 19 -9.40 -7.71 21.84
N ARG A 20 -9.74 -6.58 22.48
CA ARG A 20 -10.73 -5.65 21.93
C ARG A 20 -10.22 -5.01 20.64
N LEU A 21 -8.94 -4.65 20.59
CA LEU A 21 -8.34 -4.01 19.42
C LEU A 21 -8.21 -4.99 18.25
N PHE A 22 -7.78 -6.22 18.51
CA PHE A 22 -7.59 -7.22 17.46
C PHE A 22 -8.89 -7.79 16.88
N LYS A 23 -10.05 -7.49 17.49
CA LYS A 23 -11.37 -7.90 16.96
C LYS A 23 -11.77 -7.17 15.69
N SER A 24 -11.16 -6.03 15.36
CA SER A 24 -11.39 -5.30 14.11
C SER A 24 -10.12 -5.20 13.28
N ASP A 25 -10.21 -5.46 11.97
CA ASP A 25 -9.07 -5.43 11.02
C ASP A 25 -8.64 -4.03 10.59
N SER A 26 -8.92 -3.00 11.40
CA SER A 26 -8.38 -1.68 11.09
C SER A 26 -6.88 -1.68 11.39
N ILE A 27 -6.08 -1.24 10.42
CA ILE A 27 -4.63 -1.08 10.57
C ILE A 27 -4.29 -0.21 11.80
N ASP A 28 -5.10 0.81 12.10
CA ASP A 28 -4.97 1.61 13.33
C ASP A 28 -5.11 0.78 14.62
N ASN A 29 -5.96 -0.24 14.62
CA ASN A 29 -6.11 -1.11 15.77
C ASN A 29 -4.97 -2.14 15.85
N LEU A 30 -4.36 -2.50 14.72
CA LEU A 30 -3.11 -3.29 14.68
C LEU A 30 -1.89 -2.48 15.14
N ILE A 31 -1.79 -1.19 14.79
CA ILE A 31 -0.72 -0.29 15.29
C ILE A 31 -0.88 -0.07 16.80
N LYS A 32 -2.11 0.15 17.29
CA LYS A 32 -2.38 0.24 18.73
C LYS A 32 -2.10 -1.09 19.42
N LEU A 33 -2.44 -2.20 18.79
CA LEU A 33 -2.07 -3.52 19.28
C LEU A 33 -0.54 -3.67 19.38
N ASN A 34 0.24 -3.26 18.38
CA ASN A 34 1.71 -3.31 18.48
C ASN A 34 2.25 -2.47 19.62
N SER A 35 1.72 -1.26 19.83
CA SER A 35 2.12 -0.44 20.97
C SER A 35 1.81 -1.09 22.32
N LYS A 36 0.71 -1.86 22.42
CA LYS A 36 0.33 -2.61 23.64
C LYS A 36 1.15 -3.87 23.82
N LEU A 37 1.46 -4.56 22.74
CA LEU A 37 2.37 -5.70 22.75
C LEU A 37 3.78 -5.25 23.18
N ASP A 38 4.28 -4.11 22.69
CA ASP A 38 5.55 -3.50 23.13
C ASP A 38 5.58 -3.21 24.63
N LEU A 39 4.48 -2.69 25.16
CA LEU A 39 4.34 -2.42 26.59
C LEU A 39 4.39 -3.74 27.38
N ILE A 40 3.61 -4.75 26.96
CA ILE A 40 3.58 -6.06 27.59
C ILE A 40 4.98 -6.69 27.57
N ILE A 41 5.71 -6.61 26.45
CA ILE A 41 7.08 -7.12 26.31
C ILE A 41 8.01 -6.41 27.29
N SER A 42 8.00 -5.08 27.30
CA SER A 42 8.89 -4.26 28.10
C SER A 42 8.68 -4.51 29.60
N CYS A 43 7.42 -4.52 30.05
CA CYS A 43 7.08 -4.85 31.43
C CYS A 43 7.47 -6.29 31.80
N SER A 44 7.27 -7.24 30.88
CA SER A 44 7.56 -8.66 31.17
C SER A 44 9.05 -8.98 31.24
N LYS A 45 9.90 -8.22 30.54
CA LYS A 45 11.36 -8.33 30.69
C LYS A 45 11.84 -7.81 32.04
N LEU A 46 11.28 -6.70 32.51
CA LEU A 46 11.67 -6.09 33.78
C LEU A 46 11.38 -7.01 34.98
N GLU A 47 10.32 -7.82 34.89
CA GLU A 47 9.93 -8.78 35.93
C GLU A 47 10.40 -10.22 35.64
N ASP A 48 11.27 -10.39 34.63
CA ASP A 48 11.82 -11.67 34.18
C ASP A 48 10.75 -12.76 33.89
N HIS A 49 9.52 -12.37 33.53
CA HIS A 49 8.46 -13.31 33.12
C HIS A 49 8.64 -13.70 31.65
N LEU A 50 9.63 -14.54 31.41
CA LEU A 50 10.15 -14.86 30.08
C LEU A 50 9.11 -15.44 29.09
N ASN A 51 8.19 -16.31 29.54
CA ASN A 51 7.18 -16.90 28.66
C ASN A 51 6.29 -15.84 28.00
N ILE A 52 5.74 -14.92 28.80
CA ILE A 52 4.84 -13.87 28.34
C ILE A 52 5.59 -12.92 27.41
N CYS A 53 6.81 -12.53 27.77
CA CYS A 53 7.64 -11.69 26.93
C CYS A 53 7.86 -12.29 25.53
N LEU A 54 8.32 -13.54 25.47
CA LEU A 54 8.67 -14.21 24.21
C LEU A 54 7.45 -14.42 23.31
N LEU A 55 6.32 -14.87 23.88
CA LEU A 55 5.07 -15.00 23.14
C LEU A 55 4.63 -13.66 22.54
N THR A 56 4.72 -12.60 23.35
CA THR A 56 4.23 -11.28 22.96
C THR A 56 5.12 -10.64 21.89
N GLU A 57 6.44 -10.79 21.97
CA GLU A 57 7.38 -10.36 20.90
C GLU A 57 7.07 -11.02 19.56
N LYS A 58 6.66 -12.29 19.59
CA LYS A 58 6.33 -13.03 18.37
C LYS A 58 5.00 -12.60 17.79
N ILE A 59 3.98 -12.38 18.62
CA ILE A 59 2.72 -11.77 18.18
C ILE A 59 3.02 -10.40 17.57
N LYS A 60 3.86 -9.60 18.23
CA LYS A 60 4.21 -8.25 17.76
C LYS A 60 4.87 -8.28 16.40
N TYR A 61 5.87 -9.13 16.18
CA TYR A 61 6.52 -9.21 14.87
C TYR A 61 5.53 -9.56 13.75
N ILE A 62 4.61 -10.48 14.02
CA ILE A 62 3.57 -10.85 13.05
C ILE A 62 2.68 -9.64 12.81
N VAL A 63 2.24 -8.96 13.86
CA VAL A 63 1.40 -7.76 13.75
C VAL A 63 2.14 -6.60 13.06
N ASP A 64 3.45 -6.38 13.27
CA ASP A 64 4.30 -5.41 12.55
C ASP A 64 4.45 -5.75 11.05
N SER A 65 4.58 -7.03 10.72
CA SER A 65 4.56 -7.50 9.32
C SER A 65 3.19 -7.23 8.70
N LEU A 66 2.10 -7.48 9.42
CA LEU A 66 0.75 -7.20 8.95
C LEU A 66 0.49 -5.69 8.79
N VAL A 67 1.10 -4.86 9.64
CA VAL A 67 1.07 -3.39 9.55
C VAL A 67 1.84 -2.87 8.32
N THR A 68 2.92 -3.53 7.90
CA THR A 68 3.71 -3.16 6.69
C THR A 68 3.10 -3.68 5.38
N GLY A 69 1.88 -4.22 5.45
CA GLY A 69 1.03 -4.51 4.28
C GLY A 69 0.90 -5.99 3.94
N HIS A 70 1.48 -6.89 4.72
CA HIS A 70 1.17 -8.32 4.61
C HIS A 70 -0.34 -8.56 4.97
N LYS A 71 -1.12 -9.30 4.16
CA LYS A 71 -2.56 -9.57 4.45
C LYS A 71 -2.76 -10.58 5.59
N ILE A 72 -3.69 -10.31 6.50
CA ILE A 72 -4.08 -11.24 7.58
C ILE A 72 -4.90 -12.39 7.00
N ASN A 73 -4.40 -13.63 7.14
CA ASN A 73 -5.18 -14.84 6.87
C ASN A 73 -5.90 -15.32 8.16
N SER A 74 -7.00 -16.06 8.05
CA SER A 74 -7.81 -16.52 9.20
C SER A 74 -7.00 -17.36 10.20
N ASP A 75 -6.03 -18.13 9.71
CA ASP A 75 -5.15 -18.97 10.52
C ASP A 75 -4.25 -18.11 11.41
N ILE A 76 -3.69 -17.04 10.87
CA ILE A 76 -2.85 -16.09 11.62
C ILE A 76 -3.69 -15.37 12.69
N ARG A 77 -4.93 -14.99 12.37
CA ARG A 77 -5.83 -14.34 13.33
C ARG A 77 -6.18 -15.28 14.50
N SER A 78 -6.54 -16.52 14.19
CA SER A 78 -6.86 -17.52 15.22
C SER A 78 -5.64 -17.86 16.09
N LEU A 79 -4.46 -17.91 15.49
CA LEU A 79 -3.19 -18.14 16.18
C LEU A 79 -2.85 -17.00 17.15
N VAL A 80 -2.97 -15.74 16.70
CA VAL A 80 -2.73 -14.58 17.56
C VAL A 80 -3.71 -14.53 18.73
N LEU A 81 -5.01 -14.76 18.50
CA LEU A 81 -6.01 -14.80 19.57
C LEU A 81 -5.75 -15.94 20.57
N LYS A 82 -5.29 -17.10 20.10
CA LYS A 82 -4.92 -18.25 20.94
C LYS A 82 -3.68 -17.96 21.78
N TYR A 83 -2.69 -17.28 21.23
CA TYR A 83 -1.50 -16.89 21.99
C TYR A 83 -1.82 -15.84 23.04
N LEU A 84 -2.65 -14.84 22.73
CA LEU A 84 -3.12 -13.88 23.74
C LEU A 84 -3.84 -14.56 24.92
N SER A 85 -4.52 -15.69 24.71
CA SER A 85 -5.32 -16.33 25.78
C SER A 85 -4.41 -17.16 26.66
N THR A 86 -3.40 -17.75 26.04
CA THR A 86 -2.38 -18.52 26.73
C THR A 86 -1.56 -17.59 27.63
N ILE A 87 -1.20 -16.39 27.13
CA ILE A 87 -0.54 -15.36 27.94
C ILE A 87 -1.40 -14.99 29.17
N LYS A 88 -2.72 -14.81 29.00
CA LYS A 88 -3.62 -14.48 30.12
C LYS A 88 -3.71 -15.59 31.18
N GLN A 89 -3.72 -16.85 30.75
CA GLN A 89 -3.74 -18.01 31.63
C GLN A 89 -2.42 -18.23 32.37
N ASP A 90 -1.28 -18.00 31.71
CA ASP A 90 0.05 -18.07 32.34
C ASP A 90 0.23 -16.99 33.42
N LEU A 91 -0.33 -15.79 33.18
CA LEU A 91 -0.28 -14.69 34.14
C LEU A 91 -1.06 -14.99 35.42
N THR A 92 -2.25 -15.60 35.31
CA THR A 92 -3.13 -15.93 36.44
C THR A 92 -2.64 -17.14 37.23
N SER A 93 -2.09 -18.15 36.56
CA SER A 93 -1.46 -19.31 37.21
C SER A 93 -0.09 -18.99 37.83
N GLN A 94 0.45 -17.79 37.54
CA GLN A 94 1.76 -17.32 38.00
C GLN A 94 2.85 -18.33 37.69
N ASN A 95 2.97 -18.68 36.42
CA ASN A 95 3.87 -19.74 36.00
C ASN A 95 5.30 -19.18 35.80
N HIS A 96 6.22 -19.61 36.66
CA HIS A 96 7.61 -19.08 36.67
C HIS A 96 8.59 -19.89 35.84
N SER A 97 8.19 -21.05 35.35
CA SER A 97 9.03 -21.93 34.54
C SER A 97 8.68 -21.85 33.06
N LEU A 98 9.72 -21.80 32.23
CA LEU A 98 9.59 -21.73 30.77
C LEU A 98 8.97 -23.02 30.20
N ASP A 99 7.80 -22.92 29.57
CA ASP A 99 7.14 -24.09 28.96
C ASP A 99 7.72 -24.35 27.58
N LEU A 100 8.68 -25.28 27.53
CA LEU A 100 9.48 -25.58 26.35
C LEU A 100 8.64 -26.17 25.19
N ASN A 101 7.54 -26.88 25.48
CA ASN A 101 6.65 -27.40 24.44
C ASN A 101 5.86 -26.27 23.75
N LEU A 102 5.58 -25.18 24.47
CA LEU A 102 4.94 -24.01 23.91
C LEU A 102 5.91 -23.24 23.00
N ILE A 103 7.18 -23.08 23.41
CA ILE A 103 8.23 -22.47 22.58
C ILE A 103 8.44 -23.24 21.29
N ASP A 104 8.51 -24.57 21.32
CA ASP A 104 8.71 -25.37 20.10
C ASP A 104 7.50 -25.32 19.16
N ASN A 105 6.27 -25.22 19.69
CA ASN A 105 5.09 -24.97 18.86
C ASN A 105 5.10 -23.58 18.20
N ILE A 106 5.60 -22.55 18.90
CA ILE A 106 5.74 -21.19 18.37
C ILE A 106 6.87 -21.13 17.33
N LYS A 107 8.02 -21.77 17.59
CA LYS A 107 9.15 -21.84 16.67
C LYS A 107 8.79 -22.55 15.37
N ASN A 108 8.16 -23.73 15.43
CA ASN A 108 7.73 -24.44 14.22
C ASN A 108 6.74 -23.62 13.39
N SER A 109 5.89 -22.82 14.03
CA SER A 109 4.96 -21.91 13.35
C SER A 109 5.65 -20.70 12.70
N TYR A 110 6.87 -20.36 13.12
CA TYR A 110 7.60 -19.15 12.69
C TYR A 110 8.78 -19.47 11.74
N ASP A 111 9.43 -20.62 11.87
CA ASP A 111 10.50 -21.06 10.96
C ASP A 111 9.98 -21.47 9.58
N GLN A 112 8.68 -21.78 9.45
CA GLN A 112 8.01 -21.78 8.14
C GLN A 112 8.05 -20.39 7.46
N ILE A 113 8.26 -19.30 8.21
CA ILE A 113 8.19 -17.91 7.71
C ILE A 113 9.58 -17.36 7.32
N LYS A 114 10.70 -17.78 7.96
CA LYS A 114 12.02 -17.10 7.86
C LYS A 114 13.05 -17.70 6.89
N ARG A 115 12.82 -18.88 6.29
CA ARG A 115 13.80 -19.63 5.45
C ARG A 115 14.18 -18.98 4.10
N ASN A 116 14.02 -17.65 3.93
CA ASN A 116 14.04 -17.00 2.62
C ASN A 116 15.14 -15.95 2.30
N GLU A 117 16.16 -15.55 3.11
CA GLU A 117 17.25 -14.56 2.68
C GLU A 117 18.71 -14.65 3.33
N ARG A 118 19.80 -14.18 2.63
CA ARG A 118 21.29 -14.08 2.92
C ARG A 118 21.88 -12.63 2.70
N ASP A 119 23.04 -12.28 3.30
CA ASP A 119 23.59 -10.89 3.59
C ASP A 119 24.66 -10.22 2.67
N TYR A 120 24.42 -8.96 2.29
CA TYR A 120 25.23 -7.71 2.40
C TYR A 120 24.21 -6.63 2.85
N ILE A 121 24.59 -5.39 3.20
CA ILE A 121 23.58 -4.32 3.40
C ILE A 121 23.01 -3.93 2.04
N TYR A 122 22.10 -4.75 1.60
CA TYR A 122 21.20 -4.52 0.52
C TYR A 122 20.17 -3.55 1.04
N THR A 123 20.13 -2.35 0.47
CA THR A 123 18.83 -1.68 0.43
C THR A 123 17.82 -2.57 -0.30
N LYS A 124 18.29 -3.36 -1.28
CA LYS A 124 17.57 -4.43 -1.97
C LYS A 124 18.48 -5.31 -2.83
N ARG A 125 17.98 -6.49 -3.21
CA ARG A 125 18.53 -7.35 -4.28
C ARG A 125 18.45 -6.60 -5.62
N LEU A 126 19.56 -6.47 -6.34
CA LEU A 126 19.57 -5.70 -7.60
C LEU A 126 19.18 -6.58 -8.77
N ASN A 127 18.36 -6.02 -9.65
CA ASN A 127 17.99 -6.66 -10.89
C ASN A 127 18.74 -5.96 -12.03
N CYS A 128 19.69 -6.65 -12.66
CA CYS A 128 20.57 -6.07 -13.66
C CYS A 128 20.32 -6.69 -15.03
N LEU A 129 20.37 -5.87 -16.07
CA LEU A 129 20.28 -6.34 -17.45
C LEU A 129 21.66 -6.30 -18.08
N LEU A 130 22.14 -7.44 -18.59
CA LEU A 130 23.36 -7.52 -19.38
C LEU A 130 23.00 -7.65 -20.87
N ILE A 131 23.44 -6.70 -21.68
CA ILE A 131 23.25 -6.73 -23.13
C ILE A 131 24.58 -7.11 -23.76
N THR A 132 24.69 -8.36 -24.24
CA THR A 132 25.87 -8.85 -24.98
C THR A 132 25.46 -9.99 -25.89
N SER A 133 25.96 -9.97 -27.13
CA SER A 133 25.84 -11.11 -28.04
C SER A 133 26.97 -12.14 -27.86
N ASP A 134 27.98 -11.82 -27.04
CA ASP A 134 29.11 -12.69 -26.78
C ASP A 134 28.85 -13.64 -25.62
N LYS A 135 28.71 -14.91 -25.99
CA LYS A 135 28.43 -15.99 -25.05
C LYS A 135 29.57 -16.24 -24.05
N PHE A 136 30.81 -15.93 -24.41
CA PHE A 136 31.96 -16.10 -23.54
C PHE A 136 31.97 -15.05 -22.42
N LEU A 137 31.70 -13.77 -22.72
CA LEU A 137 31.56 -12.73 -21.69
C LEU A 137 30.36 -13.00 -20.79
N CYS A 138 29.23 -13.38 -21.38
CA CYS A 138 28.03 -13.76 -20.67
C CYS A 138 28.33 -14.84 -19.61
N GLY A 139 29.03 -15.92 -19.99
CA GLY A 139 29.43 -16.97 -19.06
C GLY A 139 30.36 -16.47 -17.95
N ILE A 140 31.32 -15.61 -18.30
CA ILE A 140 32.26 -15.03 -17.34
C ILE A 140 31.55 -14.12 -16.32
N VAL A 141 30.62 -13.27 -16.77
CA VAL A 141 29.87 -12.35 -15.90
C VAL A 141 28.91 -13.11 -14.99
N LEU A 142 28.16 -14.07 -15.53
CA LEU A 142 27.21 -14.88 -14.76
C LEU A 142 27.90 -15.72 -13.68
N ASN A 143 29.14 -16.16 -13.93
CA ASN A 143 29.94 -16.89 -12.95
C ASN A 143 30.61 -15.97 -11.92
N ALA A 144 30.76 -14.68 -12.20
CA ALA A 144 31.42 -13.72 -11.33
C ALA A 144 30.45 -13.02 -10.34
N VAL A 145 29.14 -13.01 -10.61
CA VAL A 145 28.11 -12.43 -9.73
C VAL A 145 27.53 -13.45 -8.74
N ASP A 146 27.13 -12.99 -7.56
CA ASP A 146 26.52 -13.83 -6.51
C ASP A 146 24.98 -13.68 -6.45
N GLU A 147 24.30 -14.40 -5.54
CA GLU A 147 22.81 -14.47 -5.46
C GLU A 147 22.11 -13.11 -5.28
N SER A 148 22.84 -12.08 -4.88
CA SER A 148 22.33 -10.75 -4.59
C SER A 148 22.02 -9.87 -5.78
N ILE A 149 22.56 -10.26 -6.94
CA ILE A 149 22.29 -9.61 -8.21
C ILE A 149 21.66 -10.63 -9.13
N ASN A 150 20.43 -10.35 -9.56
CA ASN A 150 19.82 -11.12 -10.62
C ASN A 150 20.23 -10.51 -11.96
N VAL A 151 21.03 -11.24 -12.75
CA VAL A 151 21.47 -10.78 -14.07
C VAL A 151 20.63 -11.45 -15.15
N ILE A 152 19.87 -10.64 -15.88
CA ILE A 152 19.12 -11.07 -17.05
C ILE A 152 19.96 -10.74 -18.28
N VAL A 153 20.23 -11.72 -19.14
CA VAL A 153 21.04 -11.50 -20.34
C VAL A 153 20.16 -11.34 -21.56
N SER A 154 20.53 -10.40 -22.41
CA SER A 154 19.89 -10.15 -23.70
C SER A 154 20.93 -10.07 -24.80
N GLU A 155 20.76 -10.90 -25.84
CA GLU A 155 21.72 -11.01 -26.94
C GLU A 155 21.59 -9.89 -27.99
N SER A 156 20.60 -8.98 -27.85
CA SER A 156 20.36 -7.90 -28.81
C SER A 156 19.75 -6.66 -28.17
N TYR A 157 20.16 -5.48 -28.64
CA TYR A 157 19.67 -4.19 -28.16
C TYR A 157 18.18 -3.96 -28.42
N GLN A 158 17.63 -4.47 -29.53
CA GLN A 158 16.22 -4.24 -29.87
C GLN A 158 15.27 -4.93 -28.88
N LYS A 159 15.58 -6.15 -28.47
CA LYS A 159 14.86 -6.84 -27.37
C LYS A 159 15.12 -6.17 -26.03
N SER A 160 16.27 -5.53 -25.87
CA SER A 160 16.65 -4.85 -24.64
C SER A 160 15.94 -3.50 -24.47
N PHE A 161 15.60 -2.79 -25.53
CA PHE A 161 14.71 -1.60 -25.50
C PHE A 161 13.36 -1.94 -24.89
N GLU A 162 12.73 -3.00 -25.40
CA GLU A 162 11.42 -3.44 -24.93
C GLU A 162 11.52 -3.88 -23.47
N ARG A 163 12.54 -4.65 -23.11
CA ARG A 163 12.72 -5.11 -21.72
C ARG A 163 13.10 -4.01 -20.76
N ALA A 164 14.07 -3.15 -21.06
CA ALA A 164 14.46 -2.07 -20.15
C ALA A 164 13.36 -1.02 -19.95
N GLY A 165 12.41 -0.93 -20.88
CA GLY A 165 11.22 -0.08 -20.75
C GLY A 165 10.06 -0.72 -19.99
N THR A 166 9.93 -2.05 -20.04
CA THR A 166 8.81 -2.78 -19.41
C THR A 166 9.19 -3.43 -18.08
N GLU A 167 10.44 -3.84 -17.92
CA GLU A 167 10.97 -4.50 -16.72
C GLU A 167 11.88 -3.54 -15.92
N ASN A 168 11.80 -3.65 -14.59
CA ASN A 168 12.57 -2.80 -13.70
C ASN A 168 13.96 -3.38 -13.46
N PHE A 169 14.94 -2.70 -14.04
CA PHE A 169 16.35 -2.93 -13.80
C PHE A 169 16.95 -1.79 -13.01
N ASP A 170 17.82 -2.14 -12.08
CA ASP A 170 18.48 -1.21 -11.19
C ASP A 170 19.78 -0.68 -11.79
N VAL A 171 20.44 -1.50 -12.60
CA VAL A 171 21.60 -1.13 -13.39
C VAL A 171 21.57 -1.90 -14.70
N ILE A 172 21.90 -1.24 -15.81
CA ILE A 172 22.00 -1.88 -17.12
C ILE A 172 23.48 -1.92 -17.53
N MET A 173 23.95 -3.09 -17.92
CA MET A 173 25.29 -3.35 -18.41
C MET A 173 25.26 -3.59 -19.92
N CYS A 174 26.08 -2.87 -20.66
CA CYS A 174 26.15 -2.93 -22.11
C CYS A 174 27.53 -3.36 -22.58
N ASP A 175 27.65 -4.46 -23.31
CA ASP A 175 28.89 -4.85 -24.00
C ASP A 175 28.96 -4.14 -25.37
N ALA A 176 29.89 -3.21 -25.53
CA ALA A 176 30.00 -2.42 -26.76
C ALA A 176 31.47 -2.30 -27.22
N MET A 177 31.71 -2.65 -28.48
CA MET A 177 33.01 -2.44 -29.15
C MET A 177 33.07 -1.12 -29.93
N ARG A 178 31.91 -0.66 -30.41
CA ARG A 178 31.67 0.65 -31.05
C ARG A 178 30.23 1.08 -30.73
N ILE A 179 29.98 2.39 -30.71
CA ILE A 179 28.62 2.91 -30.47
C ILE A 179 27.95 3.13 -31.83
N ASP A 180 27.00 2.26 -32.14
CA ASP A 180 26.14 2.39 -33.32
C ASP A 180 24.87 3.20 -32.97
N PRO A 181 24.16 3.78 -33.95
CA PRO A 181 23.01 4.67 -33.70
C PRO A 181 21.93 4.07 -32.80
N ILE A 182 21.71 2.75 -32.91
CA ILE A 182 20.73 2.03 -32.09
C ILE A 182 21.15 2.01 -30.60
N ILE A 183 22.44 1.95 -30.32
CA ILE A 183 22.97 1.97 -28.94
C ILE A 183 22.87 3.39 -28.38
N ASP A 184 23.13 4.41 -29.19
CA ASP A 184 22.97 5.82 -28.80
C ASP A 184 21.50 6.15 -28.43
N ASP A 185 20.56 5.73 -29.28
CA ASP A 185 19.13 5.88 -28.99
C ASP A 185 18.73 5.16 -27.69
N PHE A 186 19.35 4.01 -27.38
CA PHE A 186 19.07 3.28 -26.15
C PHE A 186 19.55 4.03 -24.92
N ILE A 187 20.78 4.52 -24.99
CA ILE A 187 21.42 5.26 -23.90
C ILE A 187 20.66 6.56 -23.63
N SER A 188 20.36 7.35 -24.65
CA SER A 188 19.66 8.62 -24.49
C SER A 188 18.25 8.44 -23.88
N THR A 189 17.58 7.34 -24.22
CA THR A 189 16.24 7.00 -23.72
C THR A 189 16.26 6.61 -22.23
N PHE A 190 17.23 5.80 -21.79
CA PHE A 190 17.18 5.18 -20.46
C PHE A 190 18.16 5.75 -19.43
N SER A 191 19.26 6.39 -19.83
CA SER A 191 20.33 6.87 -18.92
C SER A 191 19.88 7.88 -17.85
N LYS A 192 18.80 8.63 -18.10
CA LYS A 192 18.20 9.56 -17.11
C LYS A 192 17.36 8.85 -16.04
N LYS A 193 16.93 7.62 -16.30
CA LYS A 193 15.99 6.85 -15.49
C LYS A 193 16.64 5.67 -14.79
N ILE A 194 17.64 5.05 -15.40
CA ILE A 194 18.38 3.90 -14.87
C ILE A 194 19.87 4.16 -15.15
N PRO A 195 20.78 3.95 -14.18
CA PRO A 195 22.20 4.07 -14.45
C PRO A 195 22.65 2.97 -15.43
N ILE A 196 23.36 3.38 -16.47
CA ILE A 196 23.90 2.49 -17.50
C ILE A 196 25.42 2.43 -17.35
N ALA A 197 25.96 1.21 -17.32
CA ALA A 197 27.39 0.90 -17.29
C ALA A 197 27.81 0.21 -18.60
N ILE A 198 28.91 0.65 -19.22
CA ILE A 198 29.44 0.02 -20.44
C ILE A 198 30.65 -0.85 -20.11
N ILE A 199 30.65 -2.10 -20.60
CA ILE A 199 31.77 -3.03 -20.48
C ILE A 199 32.64 -2.90 -21.74
N CYS A 200 33.90 -2.49 -21.59
CA CYS A 200 34.86 -2.30 -22.69
C CYS A 200 35.96 -3.38 -22.65
N ARG A 201 36.19 -4.05 -23.77
CA ARG A 201 37.10 -5.22 -23.85
C ARG A 201 38.47 -4.95 -24.45
N SER A 202 38.62 -3.84 -25.18
CA SER A 202 39.92 -3.34 -25.60
C SER A 202 40.14 -1.96 -24.99
N ASN A 203 41.40 -1.62 -24.70
CA ASN A 203 41.73 -0.33 -24.10
C ASN A 203 41.81 0.79 -25.17
N ASP A 204 40.88 0.75 -26.14
CA ASP A 204 40.86 1.69 -27.25
C ASP A 204 40.32 3.05 -26.77
N MET A 205 41.26 3.98 -26.60
CA MET A 205 41.01 5.29 -25.99
C MET A 205 39.95 6.12 -26.75
N HIS A 206 39.82 5.91 -28.06
CA HIS A 206 38.82 6.60 -28.87
C HIS A 206 37.38 6.19 -28.54
N LEU A 207 37.15 4.93 -28.14
CA LEU A 207 35.83 4.46 -27.74
C LEU A 207 35.40 5.08 -26.41
N ILE A 208 36.30 5.11 -25.43
CA ILE A 208 36.05 5.67 -24.09
C ILE A 208 35.74 7.17 -24.18
N LEU A 209 36.48 7.91 -25.02
CA LEU A 209 36.22 9.34 -25.25
C LEU A 209 34.87 9.59 -25.93
N ASN A 210 34.47 8.74 -26.88
CA ASN A 210 33.15 8.84 -27.50
C ASN A 210 32.03 8.53 -26.49
N ILE A 211 32.17 7.51 -25.65
CA ILE A 211 31.21 7.19 -24.58
C ILE A 211 31.01 8.38 -23.62
N ALA A 212 32.11 9.02 -23.22
CA ALA A 212 32.05 10.18 -22.32
C ALA A 212 31.30 11.38 -22.95
N ARG A 213 31.39 11.59 -24.27
CA ARG A 213 30.63 12.64 -24.98
C ARG A 213 29.12 12.44 -24.92
N PHE A 214 28.64 11.20 -24.84
CA PHE A 214 27.22 10.87 -24.66
C PHE A 214 26.76 10.96 -23.20
N GLY A 215 27.65 11.37 -22.28
CA GLY A 215 27.30 11.65 -20.88
C GLY A 215 27.23 10.42 -19.98
N ILE A 216 27.68 9.25 -20.44
CA ILE A 216 27.81 8.05 -19.60
C ILE A 216 29.05 8.20 -18.72
N LYS A 217 28.84 8.08 -17.40
CA LYS A 217 29.90 8.19 -16.40
C LYS A 217 30.52 6.84 -16.00
N TYR A 218 29.79 5.74 -16.16
CA TYR A 218 30.16 4.46 -15.56
C TYR A 218 30.67 3.48 -16.63
N VAL A 219 31.96 3.18 -16.61
CA VAL A 219 32.62 2.24 -17.54
C VAL A 219 33.33 1.17 -16.72
N ILE A 220 33.16 -0.09 -17.13
CA ILE A 220 33.76 -1.27 -16.50
C ILE A 220 34.70 -1.91 -17.53
N MET A 221 35.94 -2.20 -17.14
CA MET A 221 36.87 -2.91 -18.02
C MET A 221 36.55 -4.41 -18.01
N GLY A 222 36.53 -5.02 -19.20
CA GLY A 222 36.21 -6.44 -19.40
C GLY A 222 37.41 -7.37 -19.20
N ASP A 223 38.45 -6.92 -18.52
CA ASP A 223 39.61 -7.75 -18.14
C ASP A 223 39.34 -8.55 -16.85
N GLU A 224 40.25 -9.46 -16.50
CA GLU A 224 40.07 -10.40 -15.39
C GLU A 224 39.84 -9.68 -14.04
N LEU A 225 40.46 -8.51 -13.85
CA LEU A 225 40.30 -7.69 -12.65
C LEU A 225 38.95 -6.99 -12.59
N GLY A 226 38.48 -6.38 -13.69
CA GLY A 226 37.18 -5.70 -13.72
C GLY A 226 36.00 -6.65 -13.49
N ILE A 227 36.08 -7.85 -14.05
CA ILE A 227 35.07 -8.90 -13.85
C ILE A 227 35.08 -9.42 -12.40
N LYS A 228 36.26 -9.62 -11.79
CA LYS A 228 36.36 -10.13 -10.41
C LYS A 228 35.62 -9.26 -9.39
N TYR A 229 35.47 -7.96 -9.64
CA TYR A 229 34.82 -7.01 -8.71
C TYR A 229 33.44 -6.54 -9.15
N LEU A 230 32.82 -7.23 -10.11
CA LEU A 230 31.61 -6.77 -10.79
C LEU A 230 30.41 -6.52 -9.86
N THR A 231 30.09 -7.47 -8.96
CA THR A 231 28.93 -7.37 -8.04
C THR A 231 28.98 -6.08 -7.22
N LYS A 232 30.16 -5.79 -6.66
CA LYS A 232 30.36 -4.62 -5.81
C LYS A 232 30.23 -3.31 -6.60
N SER A 233 30.79 -3.27 -7.82
CA SER A 233 30.74 -2.08 -8.68
C SER A 233 29.30 -1.71 -9.05
N LEU A 234 28.43 -2.69 -9.31
CA LEU A 234 27.02 -2.45 -9.64
C LEU A 234 26.24 -1.83 -8.48
N HIS A 235 26.42 -2.35 -7.26
CA HIS A 235 25.79 -1.76 -6.06
C HIS A 235 26.29 -0.34 -5.76
N ALA A 236 27.57 -0.03 -6.02
CA ALA A 236 28.12 1.31 -5.84
C ALA A 236 27.54 2.32 -6.84
N ILE A 237 27.48 1.96 -8.13
CA ILE A 237 26.92 2.79 -9.20
C ILE A 237 25.46 3.18 -8.88
N TYR A 238 24.64 2.21 -8.47
CA TYR A 238 23.25 2.47 -8.10
C TYR A 238 23.15 3.46 -6.94
N THR A 239 24.01 3.33 -5.93
CA THR A 239 23.98 4.15 -4.72
C THR A 239 24.41 5.60 -4.97
N GLU A 240 25.42 5.84 -5.81
CA GLU A 240 25.88 7.20 -6.16
C GLU A 240 24.88 7.96 -7.03
N TRP A 241 24.27 7.28 -7.99
CA TRP A 241 23.24 7.85 -8.85
C TRP A 241 22.03 8.37 -8.05
N ILE A 242 21.62 7.67 -6.99
CA ILE A 242 20.56 8.11 -6.09
C ILE A 242 20.95 9.38 -5.31
N LYS A 243 22.23 9.57 -4.96
CA LYS A 243 22.70 10.74 -4.19
C LYS A 243 22.74 12.01 -5.04
N GLU A 244 23.17 11.94 -6.30
CA GLU A 244 23.23 13.12 -7.18
C GLU A 244 21.85 13.75 -7.46
N ARG A 245 20.79 12.92 -7.52
CA ARG A 245 19.41 13.40 -7.65
C ARG A 245 18.88 14.21 -6.45
N LYS A 246 19.62 14.27 -5.33
CA LYS A 246 19.17 14.95 -4.10
C LYS A 246 19.63 16.42 -3.94
N LYS A 247 20.34 17.06 -4.90
CA LYS A 247 20.75 18.50 -4.82
C LYS A 247 19.74 19.46 -5.50
N PHE A 248 19.33 20.56 -4.83
CA PHE A 248 18.25 21.49 -5.23
C PHE A 248 18.73 22.82 -5.88
N SER A 249 17.97 23.37 -6.84
CA SER A 249 18.19 24.70 -7.49
C SER A 249 17.00 25.65 -7.22
N LEU A 250 17.26 26.93 -6.91
CA LEU A 250 16.26 27.94 -6.49
C LEU A 250 15.55 28.68 -7.64
N LYS A 251 16.02 28.56 -8.87
CA LYS A 251 15.44 29.26 -10.04
C LYS A 251 13.97 28.90 -10.32
N PRO A 252 13.56 27.61 -10.25
CA PRO A 252 12.16 27.20 -10.45
C PRO A 252 11.19 27.74 -9.39
N VAL A 253 11.70 28.02 -8.18
CA VAL A 253 10.90 28.42 -7.01
C VAL A 253 10.35 29.84 -7.16
N LEU A 254 11.08 30.74 -7.82
CA LEU A 254 10.66 32.13 -8.01
C LEU A 254 9.87 32.37 -9.30
N GLU A 255 9.90 31.42 -10.24
CA GLU A 255 9.13 31.50 -11.49
C GLU A 255 7.67 31.03 -11.29
N ASN A 256 7.42 30.11 -10.35
CA ASN A 256 6.07 29.65 -10.05
C ASN A 256 5.25 30.74 -9.31
N PRO A 257 4.07 31.13 -9.84
CA PRO A 257 3.23 32.17 -9.24
C PRO A 257 2.68 31.79 -7.85
N ASP A 258 2.37 30.52 -7.59
CA ASP A 258 1.84 30.07 -6.30
C ASP A 258 2.88 30.22 -5.20
N THR A 259 4.13 29.91 -5.52
CA THR A 259 5.24 30.03 -4.56
C THR A 259 5.53 31.51 -4.25
N ARG A 260 5.40 32.39 -5.25
CA ARG A 260 5.46 33.84 -5.05
C ARG A 260 4.32 34.35 -4.18
N ILE A 261 3.11 33.81 -4.33
CA ILE A 261 1.96 34.17 -3.48
C ILE A 261 2.23 33.75 -2.03
N ILE A 262 2.69 32.52 -1.80
CA ILE A 262 3.01 32.01 -0.46
C ILE A 262 4.10 32.86 0.20
N PHE A 263 5.21 33.14 -0.49
CA PHE A 263 6.27 33.99 0.07
C PHE A 263 5.83 35.43 0.28
N ARG A 264 5.00 35.97 -0.61
CA ARG A 264 4.43 37.31 -0.46
C ARG A 264 3.51 37.40 0.75
N ASP A 265 2.63 36.42 0.95
CA ASP A 265 1.74 36.38 2.12
C ASP A 265 2.53 36.28 3.43
N MET A 266 3.57 35.44 3.46
CA MET A 266 4.46 35.31 4.63
C MET A 266 5.19 36.63 4.94
N LEU A 267 5.66 37.35 3.92
CA LEU A 267 6.37 38.63 4.08
C LEU A 267 5.45 39.79 4.47
N LEU A 268 4.20 39.79 3.99
CA LEU A 268 3.26 40.89 4.23
C LEU A 268 2.51 40.75 5.55
N THR A 269 2.21 39.52 5.97
CA THR A 269 1.42 39.29 7.19
C THR A 269 2.29 39.15 8.43
N GLU A 270 3.59 38.87 8.28
CA GLU A 270 4.50 38.46 9.36
C GLU A 270 3.98 37.27 10.20
N LEU A 271 2.90 36.61 9.76
CA LEU A 271 2.29 35.48 10.45
C LEU A 271 2.94 34.18 9.95
N PRO A 272 3.36 33.28 10.86
CA PRO A 272 3.90 31.99 10.45
C PRO A 272 2.81 31.13 9.79
N ILE A 273 3.19 30.38 8.75
CA ILE A 273 2.33 29.34 8.18
C ILE A 273 2.24 28.20 9.19
N TYR A 274 1.04 27.92 9.68
CA TYR A 274 0.78 26.76 10.52
C TYR A 274 0.41 25.56 9.65
N GLN A 275 1.07 24.43 9.91
CA GLN A 275 0.67 23.15 9.34
C GLN A 275 -0.66 22.72 9.96
N LYS A 276 -1.73 22.67 9.15
CA LYS A 276 -3.00 22.06 9.53
C LYS A 276 -3.04 20.62 9.02
N ILE A 277 -3.29 19.64 9.88
CA ILE A 277 -3.51 18.25 9.47
C ILE A 277 -4.95 18.15 8.97
N ARG A 278 -5.18 17.68 7.73
CA ARG A 278 -6.53 17.50 7.17
C ARG A 278 -6.79 16.02 6.89
N CYS A 279 -7.95 15.52 7.31
CA CYS A 279 -8.44 14.18 7.01
C CYS A 279 -9.67 14.25 6.09
N TYR A 280 -9.53 13.84 4.82
CA TYR A 280 -10.64 13.71 3.88
C TYR A 280 -11.24 12.30 3.90
N PHE A 281 -12.55 12.19 3.69
CA PHE A 281 -13.23 10.91 3.48
C PHE A 281 -13.19 10.53 1.99
N THR A 282 -12.58 9.39 1.64
CA THR A 282 -12.65 8.79 0.30
C THR A 282 -13.45 7.49 0.37
N ASN A 283 -14.35 7.29 -0.60
CA ASN A 283 -15.03 6.01 -0.77
C ASN A 283 -14.20 5.20 -1.77
N GLU A 284 -13.42 4.24 -1.27
CA GLU A 284 -12.63 3.37 -2.14
C GLU A 284 -13.50 2.22 -2.64
N ILE A 285 -13.66 2.12 -3.97
CA ILE A 285 -14.17 0.91 -4.64
C ILE A 285 -12.97 0.35 -5.41
N ASP A 286 -12.62 -0.91 -5.12
CA ASP A 286 -11.63 -1.66 -5.90
C ASP A 286 -12.24 -2.00 -7.26
N VAL A 287 -11.81 -1.30 -8.31
CA VAL A 287 -12.23 -1.52 -9.70
C VAL A 287 -11.07 -2.12 -10.49
N ASN A 288 -11.34 -3.07 -11.37
CA ASN A 288 -10.36 -3.69 -12.27
C ASN A 288 -9.55 -2.60 -13.03
N PRO A 289 -8.21 -2.67 -13.07
CA PRO A 289 -7.34 -1.65 -13.70
C PRO A 289 -7.70 -1.34 -15.16
N VAL A 290 -8.08 -2.35 -15.94
CA VAL A 290 -8.43 -2.21 -17.37
C VAL A 290 -9.75 -1.43 -17.55
N ILE A 291 -10.70 -1.63 -16.63
CA ILE A 291 -11.97 -0.89 -16.61
C ILE A 291 -11.74 0.56 -16.15
N LYS A 292 -10.85 0.74 -15.17
CA LYS A 292 -10.47 2.05 -14.63
C LYS A 292 -9.85 2.96 -15.70
N GLU A 293 -8.99 2.39 -16.55
CA GLU A 293 -8.37 3.09 -17.68
C GLU A 293 -9.36 3.36 -18.81
N SER A 294 -10.21 2.40 -19.16
CA SER A 294 -11.16 2.51 -20.28
C SER A 294 -12.21 3.62 -20.07
N TYR A 295 -12.61 3.88 -18.82
CA TYR A 295 -13.65 4.87 -18.51
C TYR A 295 -13.13 6.17 -17.87
N ASN A 296 -11.83 6.30 -17.62
CA ASN A 296 -11.23 7.45 -16.94
C ASN A 296 -11.96 7.83 -15.62
N ILE A 297 -12.40 6.81 -14.87
CA ILE A 297 -13.33 6.99 -13.74
C ILE A 297 -12.59 7.52 -12.51
N LYS A 298 -12.95 8.73 -12.08
CA LYS A 298 -12.80 9.16 -10.68
C LYS A 298 -13.91 8.48 -9.88
N VAL A 299 -13.62 7.31 -9.34
CA VAL A 299 -14.57 6.43 -8.62
C VAL A 299 -15.38 7.16 -7.53
N ASN A 300 -14.78 8.18 -6.91
CA ASN A 300 -15.41 9.03 -5.90
C ASN A 300 -16.53 9.96 -6.44
N GLU A 301 -16.52 10.30 -7.74
CA GLU A 301 -17.56 11.15 -8.37
C GLU A 301 -18.79 10.33 -8.76
N LEU A 302 -18.64 9.09 -9.24
CA LEU A 302 -19.78 8.20 -9.59
C LEU A 302 -20.67 7.87 -8.38
N VAL A 303 -20.08 7.60 -7.22
CA VAL A 303 -20.82 7.26 -5.99
C VAL A 303 -21.51 8.48 -5.41
N LYS A 304 -20.87 9.66 -5.47
CA LYS A 304 -21.46 10.93 -5.01
C LYS A 304 -22.61 11.39 -5.91
N SER A 305 -22.50 11.19 -7.22
CA SER A 305 -23.51 11.62 -8.19
C SER A 305 -24.71 10.69 -8.28
N ASN A 306 -24.61 9.44 -7.80
CA ASN A 306 -25.66 8.41 -7.94
C ASN A 306 -26.03 7.74 -6.60
N SER A 307 -26.08 8.47 -5.48
CA SER A 307 -26.49 7.91 -4.18
C SER A 307 -27.83 7.18 -4.25
N ASP A 308 -28.75 7.72 -5.03
CA ASP A 308 -30.10 7.21 -5.21
C ASP A 308 -30.11 5.86 -5.94
N LEU A 309 -29.14 5.63 -6.82
CA LEU A 309 -28.96 4.37 -7.54
C LEU A 309 -28.44 3.26 -6.62
N ILE A 310 -27.54 3.59 -5.69
CA ILE A 310 -27.06 2.60 -4.70
C ILE A 310 -28.20 2.21 -3.76
N ASP A 311 -28.98 3.17 -3.29
CA ASP A 311 -30.14 2.88 -2.44
C ASP A 311 -31.22 2.10 -3.22
N LEU A 312 -31.39 2.34 -4.53
CA LEU A 312 -32.23 1.53 -5.41
C LEU A 312 -31.71 0.09 -5.54
N LEU A 313 -30.41 -0.12 -5.78
CA LEU A 313 -29.81 -1.45 -5.87
C LEU A 313 -29.90 -2.24 -4.55
N VAL A 314 -29.85 -1.56 -3.41
CA VAL A 314 -30.11 -2.18 -2.10
C VAL A 314 -31.58 -2.54 -1.95
N LYS A 315 -32.50 -1.65 -2.36
CA LYS A 315 -33.94 -1.88 -2.33
C LYS A 315 -34.35 -3.09 -3.18
N GLU A 316 -33.80 -3.18 -4.38
CA GLU A 316 -34.00 -4.28 -5.32
C GLU A 316 -33.18 -5.53 -4.98
N LYS A 317 -32.48 -5.54 -3.83
CA LYS A 317 -31.70 -6.68 -3.29
C LYS A 317 -30.53 -7.16 -4.15
N TYR A 318 -30.07 -6.35 -5.10
CA TYR A 318 -28.80 -6.57 -5.80
C TYR A 318 -27.61 -6.36 -4.87
N LEU A 319 -27.72 -5.41 -3.94
CA LEU A 319 -26.72 -5.10 -2.92
C LEU A 319 -27.25 -5.34 -1.51
N ILE A 320 -26.38 -5.80 -0.62
CA ILE A 320 -26.62 -5.92 0.82
C ILE A 320 -25.90 -4.77 1.51
N LYS A 321 -26.62 -4.02 2.35
CA LYS A 321 -26.12 -2.85 3.09
C LYS A 321 -25.84 -3.22 4.55
N GLU A 322 -24.58 -3.08 4.98
CA GLU A 322 -24.15 -3.42 6.33
C GLU A 322 -23.54 -2.23 7.05
N LYS A 323 -23.78 -2.09 8.36
CA LYS A 323 -23.19 -1.02 9.17
C LYS A 323 -21.75 -1.37 9.52
N VAL A 324 -20.82 -0.45 9.29
CA VAL A 324 -19.39 -0.69 9.48
C VAL A 324 -18.89 -0.05 10.77
N LYS A 325 -19.04 1.27 10.90
CA LYS A 325 -18.46 2.06 11.99
C LYS A 325 -19.14 3.42 12.15
N ASN A 326 -18.95 4.01 13.32
CA ASN A 326 -19.40 5.36 13.65
C ASN A 326 -18.23 6.34 13.68
N TYR A 327 -18.46 7.57 13.21
CA TYR A 327 -17.50 8.68 13.27
C TYR A 327 -18.10 9.86 14.01
N ILE A 328 -17.24 10.57 14.72
CA ILE A 328 -17.55 11.89 15.25
C ILE A 328 -17.33 12.92 14.14
N ILE A 329 -18.33 13.78 13.93
CA ILE A 329 -18.28 14.85 12.94
C ILE A 329 -18.46 16.20 13.64
N CYS A 330 -17.91 17.25 13.03
CA CYS A 330 -18.01 18.62 13.51
C CYS A 330 -19.48 19.00 13.73
N PRO A 331 -19.87 19.48 14.91
CA PRO A 331 -21.25 19.89 15.17
C PRO A 331 -21.66 21.11 14.33
N ASN A 332 -20.71 22.00 14.02
CA ASN A 332 -20.98 23.21 13.23
C ASN A 332 -21.19 22.92 11.72
N CYS A 333 -20.25 22.24 11.06
CA CYS A 333 -20.28 22.07 9.60
C CYS A 333 -20.47 20.62 9.12
N LYS A 334 -20.65 19.65 10.03
CA LYS A 334 -20.75 18.20 9.74
C LYS A 334 -19.53 17.60 9.03
N SER A 335 -18.43 18.33 8.95
CA SER A 335 -17.15 17.82 8.44
C SER A 335 -16.61 16.74 9.36
N VAL A 336 -16.01 15.71 8.78
CA VAL A 336 -15.28 14.66 9.51
C VAL A 336 -13.82 15.08 9.78
N ASP A 337 -13.38 16.20 9.20
CA ASP A 337 -12.02 16.71 9.28
C ASP A 337 -11.79 17.46 10.60
N LEU A 338 -11.49 16.68 11.64
CA LEU A 338 -11.25 17.14 13.01
C LEU A 338 -9.78 16.93 13.39
N ASP A 339 -9.13 18.00 13.80
CA ASP A 339 -7.85 17.99 14.51
C ASP A 339 -8.08 17.58 15.96
N ILE A 340 -7.22 16.70 16.47
CA ILE A 340 -7.30 16.14 17.80
C ILE A 340 -6.07 16.58 18.57
N SER A 341 -6.28 17.26 19.70
CA SER A 341 -5.22 17.76 20.58
C SER A 341 -5.44 17.35 22.03
N TYR A 342 -4.33 17.27 22.77
CA TYR A 342 -4.31 17.00 24.20
C TYR A 342 -3.87 18.27 24.93
N GLY A 343 -4.55 18.63 26.02
CA GLY A 343 -4.23 19.82 26.81
C GLY A 343 -4.19 19.55 28.31
N CYS A 344 -3.41 20.35 29.05
CA CYS A 344 -3.37 20.33 30.51
C CYS A 344 -4.76 20.65 31.09
N HIS A 345 -5.24 19.86 32.05
CA HIS A 345 -6.57 20.08 32.67
C HIS A 345 -6.67 21.40 33.43
N LYS A 346 -5.55 21.99 33.85
CA LYS A 346 -5.54 23.22 34.67
C LYS A 346 -5.45 24.49 33.83
N CYS A 347 -4.53 24.56 32.89
CA CYS A 347 -4.27 25.77 32.10
C CYS A 347 -4.61 25.64 30.61
N ASN A 348 -5.05 24.45 30.17
CA ASN A 348 -5.37 24.12 28.77
C ASN A 348 -4.18 24.20 27.80
N ASP A 349 -2.96 24.28 28.31
CA ASP A 349 -1.75 24.30 27.48
C ASP A 349 -1.46 22.92 26.90
N ASN A 350 -0.96 22.87 25.66
CA ASN A 350 -0.65 21.65 24.95
C ASN A 350 0.82 21.22 25.10
N LEU A 351 1.64 22.00 25.83
CA LEU A 351 3.05 21.75 26.08
C LEU A 351 3.26 21.15 27.47
N PHE A 352 3.45 19.84 27.49
CA PHE A 352 3.72 19.08 28.71
C PHE A 352 4.64 17.90 28.44
N ALA A 353 5.47 17.55 29.41
CA ALA A 353 6.40 16.43 29.36
C ALA A 353 5.87 15.27 30.19
N LYS A 354 5.93 14.04 29.69
CA LYS A 354 5.54 12.86 30.46
C LYS A 354 6.74 12.38 31.31
N TYR A 355 6.49 12.11 32.59
CA TYR A 355 7.43 11.48 33.50
C TYR A 355 6.85 10.15 33.99
N GLU A 356 7.69 9.12 34.01
CA GLU A 356 7.28 7.76 34.38
C GLU A 356 7.13 7.60 35.89
N GLU A 357 7.99 8.27 36.66
CA GLU A 357 8.00 8.24 38.11
C GLU A 357 8.15 9.65 38.66
N VAL A 358 7.06 10.15 39.24
CA VAL A 358 7.01 11.36 40.03
C VAL A 358 6.67 10.93 41.46
N ILE A 359 7.45 11.44 42.41
CA ILE A 359 7.35 11.10 43.83
C ILE A 359 6.54 12.18 44.52
N THR A 360 5.51 11.77 45.24
CA THR A 360 4.70 12.60 46.11
C THR A 360 4.93 12.16 47.55
N HIS A 361 5.32 13.10 48.42
CA HIS A 361 5.46 12.82 49.84
C HIS A 361 4.09 12.79 50.53
N ASP A 362 3.74 11.67 51.15
CA ASP A 362 2.40 11.43 51.71
C ASP A 362 2.06 12.39 52.86
N GLY A 363 3.06 12.79 53.66
CA GLY A 363 2.85 13.67 54.80
C GLY A 363 2.64 15.15 54.45
N CYS A 364 3.08 15.63 53.27
CA CYS A 364 2.97 17.05 52.91
C CYS A 364 2.51 17.35 51.49
N GLY A 365 2.29 16.33 50.66
CA GLY A 365 1.83 16.44 49.27
C GLY A 365 2.85 17.01 48.28
N TYR A 366 4.11 17.25 48.70
CA TYR A 366 5.13 17.78 47.79
C TYR A 366 5.41 16.74 46.70
N THR A 367 5.31 17.16 45.44
CA THR A 367 5.41 16.28 44.27
C THR A 367 6.57 16.73 43.39
N GLY A 368 7.47 15.81 43.04
CA GLY A 368 8.64 16.11 42.23
C GLY A 368 9.43 14.86 41.82
N LEU A 369 10.51 15.07 41.08
CA LEU A 369 11.39 13.98 40.63
C LEU A 369 12.32 13.50 41.77
N LYS A 370 12.73 12.23 41.71
CA LYS A 370 13.57 11.55 42.72
C LYS A 370 14.86 12.29 43.08
N ASN A 371 15.50 12.92 42.10
CA ASN A 371 16.70 13.71 42.31
C ASN A 371 16.50 14.89 43.27
N ILE A 372 15.30 15.46 43.35
CA ILE A 372 14.99 16.58 44.25
C ILE A 372 14.89 16.09 45.71
N PHE A 373 14.53 14.83 45.93
CA PHE A 373 14.42 14.22 47.26
C PHE A 373 15.75 13.65 47.79
N THR A 374 16.82 13.64 47.00
CA THR A 374 18.09 12.97 47.35
C THR A 374 19.20 14.00 47.63
N ILE A 375 19.79 13.97 48.83
CA ILE A 375 20.91 14.85 49.22
C ILE A 375 22.04 13.99 49.77
N GLY A 376 23.10 13.78 48.98
CA GLY A 376 24.15 12.82 49.29
C GLY A 376 23.59 11.40 49.33
N ASP A 377 23.86 10.66 50.40
CA ASP A 377 23.38 9.29 50.60
C ASP A 377 22.05 9.23 51.41
N LYS A 378 21.32 10.34 51.52
CA LYS A 378 20.13 10.46 52.37
C LYS A 378 18.95 11.08 51.62
N PHE A 379 17.74 10.74 52.06
CA PHE A 379 16.50 11.25 51.48
C PHE A 379 15.87 12.32 52.38
N TYR A 380 15.46 13.44 51.78
CA TYR A 380 14.82 14.56 52.45
C TYR A 380 13.66 15.10 51.61
N CYS A 381 12.53 15.41 52.25
CA CYS A 381 11.43 16.08 51.56
C CYS A 381 11.74 17.57 51.35
N PRO A 382 11.69 18.11 50.12
CA PRO A 382 11.92 19.53 49.87
C PRO A 382 10.87 20.45 50.52
N GLY A 383 9.63 19.95 50.67
CA GLY A 383 8.52 20.69 51.26
C GLY A 383 8.60 20.80 52.78
N CYS A 384 8.72 19.67 53.49
CA CYS A 384 8.66 19.64 54.95
C CYS A 384 10.02 19.38 55.65
N LYS A 385 11.09 19.11 54.89
CA LYS A 385 12.46 18.84 55.37
C LYS A 385 12.60 17.62 56.28
N VAL A 386 11.57 16.77 56.36
CA VAL A 386 11.63 15.48 57.05
C VAL A 386 12.61 14.57 56.33
N ARG A 387 13.43 13.86 57.13
CA ARG A 387 14.37 12.85 56.64
C ARG A 387 13.67 11.49 56.58
N PHE A 388 13.96 10.75 55.52
CA PHE A 388 13.52 9.36 55.37
C PHE A 388 14.74 8.44 55.28
N ASP A 389 14.55 7.19 55.70
CA ASP A 389 15.56 6.14 55.55
C ASP A 389 15.51 5.54 54.14
N ASP A 390 14.34 5.51 53.51
CA ASP A 390 14.10 5.17 52.10
C ASP A 390 12.99 6.04 51.49
N LEU A 391 12.60 5.77 50.25
CA LEU A 391 11.50 6.48 49.56
C LEU A 391 10.20 5.66 49.57
N ASP A 392 10.07 4.69 50.49
CA ASP A 392 8.90 3.81 50.54
C ASP A 392 7.71 4.48 51.23
N ASP A 393 7.97 5.51 52.05
CA ASP A 393 6.97 6.42 52.63
C ASP A 393 6.41 7.47 51.63
N CYS A 394 6.77 7.38 50.33
CA CYS A 394 6.30 8.29 49.29
C CYS A 394 5.57 7.57 48.15
N ILE A 395 4.43 8.12 47.73
CA ILE A 395 3.68 7.65 46.56
C ILE A 395 4.43 7.96 45.25
N LYS A 396 4.56 6.96 44.38
CA LYS A 396 5.19 7.06 43.05
C LYS A 396 4.14 6.89 41.96
N ARG A 397 4.00 7.86 41.04
CA ARG A 397 3.03 7.80 39.92
C ARG A 397 3.62 8.34 38.63
N SER A 398 3.17 7.83 37.48
CA SER A 398 3.43 8.48 36.20
C SER A 398 2.58 9.74 36.10
N SER A 399 3.18 10.83 35.66
CA SER A 399 2.49 12.12 35.54
C SER A 399 3.08 12.94 34.42
N TYR A 400 2.24 13.76 33.81
CA TYR A 400 2.64 14.81 32.89
C TYR A 400 2.98 16.06 33.68
N PHE A 401 4.03 16.76 33.32
CA PHE A 401 4.41 18.05 33.85
C PHE A 401 4.11 19.12 32.82
N CYS A 402 3.19 20.03 33.15
CA CYS A 402 2.90 21.17 32.31
C CYS A 402 4.08 22.15 32.33
N GLN A 403 4.58 22.53 31.16
CA GLN A 403 5.68 23.50 31.07
C GLN A 403 5.21 24.94 31.34
N ASN A 404 3.90 25.19 31.27
CA ASN A 404 3.31 26.50 31.50
C ASN A 404 2.90 26.71 32.96
N CYS A 405 2.03 25.86 33.52
CA CYS A 405 1.60 26.01 34.91
C CYS A 405 2.48 25.29 35.94
N LEU A 406 3.53 24.57 35.50
CA LEU A 406 4.49 23.85 36.33
C LEU A 406 3.85 22.81 37.27
N GLU A 407 2.69 22.30 36.89
CA GLU A 407 1.99 21.27 37.66
C GLU A 407 2.10 19.89 37.04
N TYR A 408 2.12 18.90 37.93
CA TYR A 408 2.00 17.50 37.58
C TYR A 408 0.52 17.09 37.47
N PHE A 409 0.18 16.29 36.46
CA PHE A 409 -1.16 15.79 36.24
C PHE A 409 -1.18 14.41 35.58
N GLU A 410 -2.27 13.65 35.77
CA GLU A 410 -2.30 12.24 35.36
C GLU A 410 -2.82 12.05 33.91
N GLU A 411 -3.86 12.78 33.50
CA GLU A 411 -4.43 12.66 32.14
C GLU A 411 -4.66 14.03 31.49
N PRO A 412 -4.19 14.24 30.25
CA PRO A 412 -4.54 15.43 29.48
C PRO A 412 -5.96 15.35 28.92
N ASP A 413 -6.61 16.50 28.79
CA ASP A 413 -7.92 16.64 28.18
C ASP A 413 -7.86 16.43 26.66
N LEU A 414 -8.66 15.50 26.12
CA LEU A 414 -8.85 15.33 24.68
C LEU A 414 -9.78 16.40 24.09
N ARG A 415 -9.32 17.11 23.06
CA ARG A 415 -10.04 18.20 22.41
C ARG A 415 -10.04 18.05 20.91
N TYR A 416 -11.15 18.45 20.30
CA TYR A 416 -11.37 18.43 18.86
C TYR A 416 -11.46 19.86 18.33
N LYS A 417 -10.86 20.13 17.18
CA LYS A 417 -11.04 21.37 16.43
C LYS A 417 -11.31 21.02 14.97
N CYS A 418 -12.34 21.61 14.38
CA CYS A 418 -12.65 21.35 12.99
C CYS A 418 -11.66 22.08 12.07
N ASN A 419 -10.95 21.37 11.20
CA ASN A 419 -10.02 22.00 10.25
C ASN A 419 -10.74 22.72 9.10
N PHE A 420 -12.02 22.37 8.87
CA PHE A 420 -12.82 22.94 7.79
C PHE A 420 -13.42 24.31 8.15
N CYS A 421 -13.93 24.47 9.37
CA CYS A 421 -14.56 25.73 9.81
C CYS A 421 -13.90 26.35 11.04
N ASP A 422 -12.74 25.84 11.45
CA ASP A 422 -11.96 26.26 12.63
C ASP A 422 -12.73 26.23 13.97
N PHE A 423 -13.92 25.62 14.00
CA PHE A 423 -14.74 25.49 15.20
C PHE A 423 -14.10 24.56 16.25
N GLY A 424 -13.90 25.07 17.46
CA GLY A 424 -13.31 24.36 18.58
C GLY A 424 -12.46 25.28 19.45
N PRO A 425 -11.81 24.76 20.50
CA PRO A 425 -11.79 23.36 20.91
C PRO A 425 -13.13 22.88 21.51
N PHE A 426 -13.54 21.65 21.22
CA PHE A 426 -14.72 20.99 21.80
C PHE A 426 -14.42 19.54 22.23
N ARG A 427 -15.28 18.94 23.05
CA ARG A 427 -15.13 17.54 23.53
C ARG A 427 -15.97 16.58 22.69
N HIS A 428 -15.64 15.28 22.73
CA HIS A 428 -16.35 14.24 21.97
C HIS A 428 -17.87 14.21 22.22
N ILE A 429 -18.31 14.49 23.46
CA ILE A 429 -19.74 14.59 23.84
C ILE A 429 -20.47 15.68 23.05
N SER A 430 -19.76 16.74 22.64
CA SER A 430 -20.32 17.84 21.86
C SER A 430 -20.28 17.58 20.35
N GLY A 431 -19.69 16.47 19.89
CA GLY A 431 -19.64 16.08 18.49
C GLY A 431 -20.86 15.25 18.06
N ILE A 432 -21.17 15.25 16.77
CA ILE A 432 -22.30 14.47 16.22
C ILE A 432 -21.79 13.10 15.76
N LEU A 433 -22.51 12.01 16.09
CA LEU A 433 -22.13 10.65 15.66
C LEU A 433 -22.81 10.28 14.33
N LYS A 434 -22.04 9.81 13.34
CA LYS A 434 -22.54 9.36 12.04
C LYS A 434 -22.07 7.95 11.68
N THR A 435 -22.99 7.09 11.28
CA THR A 435 -22.72 5.69 10.87
C THR A 435 -22.40 5.57 9.38
N ILE A 436 -21.35 4.82 9.05
CA ILE A 436 -20.97 4.44 7.68
C ILE A 436 -21.40 3.02 7.38
N HIS A 437 -21.69 2.76 6.10
CA HIS A 437 -22.18 1.50 5.60
C HIS A 437 -21.23 0.91 4.53
N LYS A 438 -21.19 -0.42 4.43
CA LYS A 438 -20.57 -1.21 3.36
C LYS A 438 -21.69 -1.78 2.49
N TYR A 439 -21.40 -1.93 1.20
CA TYR A 439 -22.32 -2.49 0.23
C TYR A 439 -21.65 -3.69 -0.44
N GLU A 440 -22.31 -4.85 -0.46
CA GLU A 440 -21.81 -6.07 -1.11
C GLU A 440 -22.82 -6.64 -2.09
N ILE A 441 -22.36 -7.29 -3.17
CA ILE A 441 -23.25 -7.98 -4.10
C ILE A 441 -23.92 -9.15 -3.38
N ASN A 442 -25.23 -9.28 -3.55
CA ASN A 442 -25.98 -10.39 -3.00
C ASN A 442 -25.42 -11.73 -3.53
N SER A 443 -24.99 -12.59 -2.60
CA SER A 443 -24.38 -13.89 -2.89
C SER A 443 -25.26 -14.83 -3.73
N LEU A 444 -26.58 -14.66 -3.68
CA LEU A 444 -27.54 -15.41 -4.49
C LEU A 444 -27.43 -15.08 -5.99
N LEU A 445 -27.10 -13.83 -6.32
CA LEU A 445 -26.95 -13.34 -7.69
C LEU A 445 -25.52 -13.51 -8.22
N HIS A 446 -24.57 -13.79 -7.33
CA HIS A 446 -23.15 -13.91 -7.64
C HIS A 446 -22.85 -15.00 -8.69
N LYS A 447 -23.66 -16.06 -8.76
CA LYS A 447 -23.54 -17.11 -9.79
C LYS A 447 -23.98 -16.65 -11.18
N GLU A 448 -24.95 -15.74 -11.27
CA GLU A 448 -25.42 -15.19 -12.55
C GLU A 448 -24.47 -14.09 -13.05
N PHE A 449 -24.03 -13.20 -12.16
CA PHE A 449 -23.04 -12.16 -12.50
C PHE A 449 -21.68 -12.72 -12.90
N LYS A 450 -21.19 -13.79 -12.24
CA LYS A 450 -19.92 -14.44 -12.59
C LYS A 450 -19.93 -15.06 -13.99
N LYS A 451 -21.06 -15.61 -14.44
CA LYS A 451 -21.14 -16.27 -15.76
C LYS A 451 -20.86 -15.29 -16.90
N ASN A 452 -21.37 -14.06 -16.82
CA ASN A 452 -21.21 -13.07 -17.89
C ASN A 452 -19.81 -12.44 -17.89
N PHE A 453 -19.24 -12.19 -16.70
CA PHE A 453 -17.93 -11.56 -16.56
C PHE A 453 -16.75 -12.48 -16.90
N LEU A 454 -16.84 -13.78 -16.58
CA LEU A 454 -15.77 -14.76 -16.86
C LEU A 454 -15.60 -15.03 -18.35
N ILE A 455 -16.70 -14.96 -19.13
CA ILE A 455 -16.66 -15.11 -20.59
C ILE A 455 -15.78 -14.04 -21.21
N LEU A 456 -16.04 -12.76 -20.93
CA LEU A 456 -15.23 -11.67 -21.48
C LEU A 456 -13.77 -11.76 -21.05
N GLN A 457 -13.51 -12.21 -19.82
CA GLN A 457 -12.14 -12.41 -19.33
C GLN A 457 -11.39 -13.51 -20.09
N LYS A 458 -12.00 -14.68 -20.33
CA LYS A 458 -11.32 -15.74 -21.12
C LYS A 458 -11.10 -15.34 -22.57
N LEU A 459 -12.07 -14.63 -23.16
CA LEU A 459 -11.97 -14.13 -24.53
C LEU A 459 -10.86 -13.08 -24.65
N SER A 460 -10.79 -12.14 -23.69
CA SER A 460 -9.76 -11.11 -23.66
C SER A 460 -8.36 -11.71 -23.47
N ASP A 461 -8.19 -12.64 -22.53
CA ASP A 461 -6.91 -13.31 -22.28
C ASP A 461 -6.37 -13.99 -23.55
N TYR A 462 -7.23 -14.68 -24.31
CA TYR A 462 -6.84 -15.31 -25.56
C TYR A 462 -6.49 -14.28 -26.66
N LEU A 463 -7.29 -13.23 -26.82
CA LEU A 463 -7.01 -12.18 -27.80
C LEU A 463 -5.68 -11.48 -27.51
N ILE A 464 -5.36 -11.23 -26.24
CA ILE A 464 -4.05 -10.71 -25.82
C ILE A 464 -2.94 -11.71 -26.17
N GLN A 465 -3.12 -13.01 -25.85
CA GLN A 465 -2.14 -14.05 -26.19
C GLN A 465 -1.87 -14.14 -27.70
N VAL A 466 -2.90 -13.94 -28.52
CA VAL A 466 -2.80 -13.91 -29.98
C VAL A 466 -2.28 -12.57 -30.50
N GLY A 467 -2.11 -11.56 -29.64
CA GLY A 467 -1.44 -10.29 -29.94
C GLY A 467 -2.37 -9.15 -30.37
N TYR A 468 -3.62 -9.15 -29.92
CA TYR A 468 -4.54 -8.02 -30.07
C TYR A 468 -4.41 -7.04 -28.89
N ALA A 469 -4.56 -5.75 -29.18
CA ALA A 469 -4.77 -4.71 -28.16
C ALA A 469 -6.27 -4.57 -27.88
N LEU A 470 -6.65 -4.51 -26.60
CA LEU A 470 -8.06 -4.52 -26.19
C LEU A 470 -8.52 -3.16 -25.70
N SER A 471 -9.80 -2.86 -25.94
CA SER A 471 -10.56 -1.81 -25.28
C SER A 471 -11.92 -2.38 -24.84
N PHE A 472 -12.35 -2.01 -23.64
CA PHE A 472 -13.65 -2.44 -23.08
C PHE A 472 -14.61 -1.26 -23.06
N ASN A 473 -15.88 -1.53 -23.34
CA ASN A 473 -16.96 -0.54 -23.30
C ASN A 473 -16.60 0.74 -24.05
N GLU A 474 -16.05 0.59 -25.25
CA GLU A 474 -15.73 1.72 -26.11
C GLU A 474 -17.02 2.28 -26.71
N LYS A 475 -17.19 3.60 -26.64
CA LYS A 475 -18.35 4.30 -27.19
C LYS A 475 -18.29 4.31 -28.71
N SER A 476 -19.41 4.00 -29.37
CA SER A 476 -19.54 4.17 -30.82
C SER A 476 -19.35 5.65 -31.19
N THR A 477 -18.39 5.94 -32.08
CA THR A 477 -18.10 7.31 -32.54
C THR A 477 -19.07 7.82 -33.61
N LYS A 478 -20.05 6.99 -34.02
CA LYS A 478 -21.05 7.35 -35.04
C LYS A 478 -22.26 8.02 -34.37
N ASN A 479 -22.60 9.22 -34.87
CA ASN A 479 -23.73 10.05 -34.43
C ASN A 479 -25.07 9.31 -34.49
N THR A 480 -25.45 8.71 -33.37
CA THR A 480 -26.84 8.42 -33.03
C THR A 480 -27.17 9.08 -31.70
N THR A 481 -28.46 9.23 -31.42
CA THR A 481 -29.02 9.91 -30.24
C THR A 481 -28.74 9.19 -28.91
N SER A 482 -28.10 8.02 -28.96
CA SER A 482 -27.90 7.08 -27.86
C SER A 482 -26.41 6.75 -27.70
N ASP A 483 -25.97 6.65 -26.44
CA ASP A 483 -24.60 6.27 -26.10
C ASP A 483 -24.48 4.74 -26.10
N ILE A 484 -24.15 4.16 -27.25
CA ILE A 484 -23.96 2.70 -27.38
C ILE A 484 -22.49 2.34 -27.11
N PHE A 485 -22.31 1.29 -26.31
CA PHE A 485 -21.02 0.79 -25.90
C PHE A 485 -20.85 -0.66 -26.37
N PHE A 486 -19.64 -1.00 -26.83
CA PHE A 486 -19.29 -2.36 -27.20
C PHE A 486 -18.56 -3.06 -26.04
N ASP A 487 -18.98 -4.26 -25.66
CA ASP A 487 -18.42 -4.96 -24.49
C ASP A 487 -16.90 -5.15 -24.60
N LEU A 488 -16.42 -5.58 -25.77
CA LEU A 488 -15.00 -5.77 -26.03
C LEU A 488 -14.65 -5.50 -27.49
N ILE A 489 -13.63 -4.68 -27.70
CA ILE A 489 -13.02 -4.43 -29.02
C ILE A 489 -11.56 -4.85 -28.96
N ALA A 490 -11.11 -5.59 -29.97
CA ALA A 490 -9.73 -6.03 -30.11
C ALA A 490 -9.16 -5.60 -31.46
N ARG A 491 -7.97 -4.99 -31.46
CA ARG A 491 -7.33 -4.44 -32.66
C ARG A 491 -5.93 -5.03 -32.85
N LYS A 492 -5.63 -5.49 -34.07
CA LYS A 492 -4.31 -5.99 -34.45
C LYS A 492 -4.02 -5.67 -35.92
N LYS A 493 -3.05 -4.80 -36.18
CA LYS A 493 -2.75 -4.27 -37.54
C LYS A 493 -4.05 -3.73 -38.18
N ASP A 494 -4.48 -4.27 -39.32
CA ASP A 494 -5.71 -3.89 -40.03
C ASP A 494 -6.93 -4.72 -39.62
N GLN A 495 -6.82 -5.61 -38.64
CA GLN A 495 -7.93 -6.45 -38.19
C GLN A 495 -8.56 -5.92 -36.90
N MET A 496 -9.89 -5.81 -36.93
CA MET A 496 -10.71 -5.41 -35.79
C MET A 496 -11.71 -6.52 -35.45
N VAL A 497 -11.76 -6.89 -34.17
CA VAL A 497 -12.73 -7.83 -33.61
C VAL A 497 -13.62 -7.06 -32.66
N ILE A 498 -14.94 -7.21 -32.78
CA ILE A 498 -15.88 -6.71 -31.78
C ILE A 498 -16.61 -7.91 -31.21
N VAL A 499 -16.61 -8.04 -29.89
CA VAL A 499 -17.38 -9.03 -29.14
C VAL A 499 -18.46 -8.32 -28.36
N ILE A 500 -19.69 -8.78 -28.51
CA ILE A 500 -20.84 -8.26 -27.78
C ILE A 500 -21.64 -9.40 -27.16
N ILE A 501 -22.15 -9.17 -25.96
CA ILE A 501 -23.07 -10.06 -25.26
C ILE A 501 -24.47 -9.46 -25.33
N LEU A 502 -25.42 -10.21 -25.88
CA LEU A 502 -26.81 -9.74 -25.96
C LEU A 502 -27.42 -9.61 -24.56
N SER A 503 -28.15 -8.51 -24.35
CA SER A 503 -28.93 -8.30 -23.13
C SER A 503 -30.37 -8.80 -23.30
N SER A 504 -31.19 -8.70 -22.25
CA SER A 504 -32.63 -8.95 -22.37
C SER A 504 -33.40 -7.83 -23.07
N ASP A 505 -32.77 -6.67 -23.30
CA ASP A 505 -33.40 -5.52 -23.95
C ASP A 505 -33.33 -5.65 -25.48
N LEU A 506 -34.48 -5.92 -26.09
CA LEU A 506 -34.59 -6.13 -27.54
C LEU A 506 -34.28 -4.85 -28.34
N GLU A 507 -34.72 -3.69 -27.87
CA GLU A 507 -34.53 -2.42 -28.59
C GLU A 507 -33.05 -2.04 -28.60
N TYR A 508 -32.41 -2.15 -27.44
CA TYR A 508 -30.96 -1.95 -27.30
C TYR A 508 -30.16 -2.91 -28.19
N ASN A 509 -30.50 -4.20 -28.18
CA ASN A 509 -29.82 -5.19 -29.00
C ASN A 509 -29.95 -4.89 -30.51
N ILE A 510 -31.13 -4.48 -30.99
CA ILE A 510 -31.33 -4.13 -32.39
C ILE A 510 -30.46 -2.92 -32.78
N GLU A 511 -30.45 -1.89 -31.95
CA GLU A 511 -29.67 -0.68 -32.18
C GLU A 511 -28.16 -1.01 -32.25
N LEU A 512 -27.68 -1.80 -31.29
CA LEU A 512 -26.30 -2.26 -31.24
C LEU A 512 -25.89 -3.07 -32.49
N LEU A 513 -26.76 -3.96 -32.99
CA LEU A 513 -26.47 -4.72 -34.22
C LEU A 513 -26.41 -3.81 -35.46
N TYR A 514 -27.22 -2.76 -35.51
CA TYR A 514 -27.17 -1.77 -36.59
C TYR A 514 -25.84 -1.00 -36.60
N HIS A 515 -25.31 -0.65 -35.42
CA HIS A 515 -24.00 0.00 -35.30
C HIS A 515 -22.84 -0.87 -35.78
N ILE A 516 -22.88 -2.18 -35.53
CA ILE A 516 -21.89 -3.13 -36.05
C ILE A 516 -21.89 -3.12 -37.58
N GLU A 517 -23.07 -3.14 -38.21
CA GLU A 517 -23.21 -3.14 -39.66
C GLU A 517 -22.66 -1.84 -40.29
N LEU A 518 -22.88 -0.69 -39.63
CA LEU A 518 -22.29 0.59 -40.06
C LEU A 518 -20.75 0.55 -40.04
N LEU A 519 -20.16 0.01 -38.96
CA LEU A 519 -18.70 -0.11 -38.83
C LEU A 519 -18.11 -1.07 -39.87
N ARG A 520 -18.82 -2.16 -40.17
CA ARG A 520 -18.39 -3.15 -41.15
C ARG A 520 -18.20 -2.57 -42.55
N LYS A 521 -19.05 -1.63 -42.97
CA LYS A 521 -18.97 -1.01 -44.32
C LYS A 521 -17.70 -0.18 -44.54
N GLU A 522 -17.02 0.22 -43.47
CA GLU A 522 -15.85 1.10 -43.52
C GLU A 522 -14.52 0.36 -43.31
N GLN A 523 -14.54 -0.91 -42.89
CA GLN A 523 -13.34 -1.68 -42.59
C GLN A 523 -13.23 -2.97 -43.42
N ILE A 524 -12.02 -3.21 -43.95
CA ILE A 524 -11.72 -4.31 -44.87
C ILE A 524 -11.58 -5.65 -44.11
N ASN A 525 -11.11 -5.63 -42.85
CA ASN A 525 -10.86 -6.84 -42.03
C ASN A 525 -11.57 -6.74 -40.67
N PHE A 526 -12.90 -6.82 -40.70
CA PHE A 526 -13.78 -6.69 -39.54
C PHE A 526 -14.44 -8.02 -39.17
N VAL A 527 -14.27 -8.47 -37.91
CA VAL A 527 -14.84 -9.72 -37.37
C VAL A 527 -15.82 -9.39 -36.24
N PRO A 528 -17.12 -9.25 -36.53
CA PRO A 528 -18.12 -9.08 -35.49
C PRO A 528 -18.53 -10.44 -34.93
N LEU A 529 -18.50 -10.54 -33.60
CA LEU A 529 -18.92 -11.71 -32.86
C LEU A 529 -19.97 -11.32 -31.82
N VAL A 530 -21.09 -12.01 -31.84
CA VAL A 530 -22.17 -11.87 -30.88
C VAL A 530 -22.27 -13.15 -30.06
N VAL A 531 -22.26 -13.01 -28.74
CA VAL A 531 -22.48 -14.10 -27.79
C VAL A 531 -23.88 -13.96 -27.21
N SER A 532 -24.67 -15.01 -27.33
CA SER A 532 -25.99 -15.10 -26.71
C SER A 532 -25.99 -16.27 -25.72
N LEU A 533 -26.38 -16.00 -24.48
CA LEU A 533 -26.44 -17.04 -23.44
C LEU A 533 -27.68 -17.92 -23.58
N ASP A 534 -28.75 -17.33 -24.10
CA ASP A 534 -30.02 -17.97 -24.40
C ASP A 534 -30.31 -17.89 -25.91
N GLU A 535 -31.31 -18.65 -26.39
CA GLU A 535 -31.74 -18.54 -27.79
C GLU A 535 -32.31 -17.14 -28.05
N PRO A 536 -31.75 -16.39 -29.01
CA PRO A 536 -32.24 -15.06 -29.32
C PRO A 536 -33.60 -15.13 -30.04
N SER A 537 -34.35 -14.04 -29.99
CA SER A 537 -35.61 -13.94 -30.73
C SER A 537 -35.40 -14.14 -32.23
N GLN A 538 -36.42 -14.64 -32.94
CA GLN A 538 -36.37 -14.85 -34.38
C GLN A 538 -35.98 -13.58 -35.16
N LEU A 539 -36.37 -12.41 -34.65
CA LEU A 539 -36.03 -11.12 -35.23
C LEU A 539 -34.52 -10.84 -35.15
N ILE A 540 -33.90 -11.05 -33.99
CA ILE A 540 -32.45 -10.89 -33.81
C ILE A 540 -31.68 -11.91 -34.67
N PHE A 541 -32.13 -13.15 -34.71
CA PHE A 541 -31.53 -14.18 -35.55
C PHE A 541 -31.55 -13.79 -37.04
N ASN A 542 -32.67 -13.27 -37.53
CA ASN A 542 -32.81 -12.79 -38.91
C ASN A 542 -31.89 -11.59 -39.20
N LEU A 543 -31.72 -10.67 -38.25
CA LEU A 543 -30.81 -9.53 -38.39
C LEU A 543 -29.34 -9.98 -38.44
N LEU A 544 -28.93 -10.87 -37.55
CA LEU A 544 -27.58 -11.43 -37.51
C LEU A 544 -27.22 -12.13 -38.83
N SER A 545 -28.16 -12.93 -39.37
CA SER A 545 -28.01 -13.59 -40.66
C SER A 545 -27.91 -12.58 -41.81
N LYS A 546 -28.79 -11.56 -41.83
CA LYS A 546 -28.79 -10.51 -42.85
C LYS A 546 -27.51 -9.67 -42.85
N PHE A 547 -26.96 -9.36 -41.68
CA PHE A 547 -25.72 -8.61 -41.52
C PHE A 547 -24.47 -9.50 -41.53
N ASN A 548 -24.63 -10.81 -41.74
CA ASN A 548 -23.55 -11.80 -41.76
C ASN A 548 -22.63 -11.70 -40.52
N ILE A 549 -23.22 -11.54 -39.34
CA ILE A 549 -22.52 -11.43 -38.05
C ILE A 549 -22.37 -12.82 -37.43
N ASN A 550 -21.18 -13.14 -36.93
CA ASN A 550 -20.94 -14.44 -36.31
C ASN A 550 -21.63 -14.51 -34.94
N MET A 551 -22.35 -15.59 -34.69
CA MET A 551 -23.08 -15.78 -33.43
C MET A 551 -22.64 -17.07 -32.73
N ILE A 552 -22.41 -16.96 -31.42
CA ILE A 552 -22.18 -18.09 -30.52
C ILE A 552 -23.33 -18.14 -29.53
N ILE A 553 -24.19 -19.16 -29.66
CA ILE A 553 -25.21 -19.48 -28.65
C ILE A 553 -24.67 -20.59 -27.76
N SER A 554 -24.46 -20.29 -26.48
CA SER A 554 -24.19 -21.28 -25.44
C SER A 554 -24.24 -20.61 -24.08
N ASN A 555 -24.66 -21.34 -23.06
CA ASN A 555 -24.58 -20.94 -21.65
C ASN A 555 -23.33 -21.51 -20.94
N ASN A 556 -22.46 -22.23 -21.68
CA ASN A 556 -21.25 -22.85 -21.19
C ASN A 556 -20.01 -22.08 -21.67
N GLU A 557 -19.33 -21.43 -20.73
CA GLU A 557 -18.13 -20.62 -20.94
C GLU A 557 -17.04 -21.35 -21.76
N ASN A 558 -16.77 -22.63 -21.48
CA ASN A 558 -15.72 -23.38 -22.18
C ASN A 558 -16.12 -23.69 -23.63
N GLU A 559 -17.42 -23.91 -23.87
CA GLU A 559 -17.94 -24.11 -25.22
C GLU A 559 -17.85 -22.81 -26.04
N ILE A 560 -18.27 -21.68 -25.45
CA ILE A 560 -18.15 -20.35 -26.06
C ILE A 560 -16.70 -20.10 -26.46
N PHE A 561 -15.76 -20.33 -25.54
CA PHE A 561 -14.33 -20.16 -25.79
C PHE A 561 -13.81 -21.07 -26.91
N SER A 562 -14.21 -22.34 -26.93
CA SER A 562 -13.81 -23.29 -27.97
C SER A 562 -14.31 -22.88 -29.36
N ARG A 563 -15.55 -22.39 -29.46
CA ARG A 563 -16.15 -21.90 -30.71
C ARG A 563 -15.52 -20.59 -31.14
N PHE A 564 -15.23 -19.70 -30.19
CA PHE A 564 -14.55 -18.44 -30.44
C PHE A 564 -13.19 -18.64 -31.11
N LYS A 565 -12.38 -19.57 -30.62
CA LYS A 565 -11.06 -19.88 -31.20
C LYS A 565 -11.11 -20.27 -32.68
N LYS A 566 -12.18 -20.94 -33.12
CA LYS A 566 -12.33 -21.39 -34.52
C LYS A 566 -12.46 -20.23 -35.51
N TYR A 567 -12.80 -19.03 -35.06
CA TYR A 567 -12.85 -17.84 -35.90
C TYR A 567 -11.47 -17.18 -36.14
N PHE A 568 -10.43 -17.68 -35.46
CA PHE A 568 -9.06 -17.16 -35.52
C PHE A 568 -8.02 -18.21 -35.93
N GLN A 569 -8.48 -19.41 -36.33
CA GLN A 569 -7.70 -20.47 -36.97
C GLN A 569 -7.98 -20.45 -38.46
#